data_AF-A0A2M8Q6I3-F1
#
_entry.id   AF-A0A2M8Q6I3-F1
#
_cell.length_a   1.000
_cell.length_b   1.000
_cell.length_c   1.000
_cell.angle_alpha   90.00
_cell.angle_beta   90.00
_cell.angle_gamma   90.00
#
_symmetry.space_group_name_H-M   'P 1'
#
loop_
_entity.id
_entity.type
_entity.pdbx_description
1 polymer ?
#
loop_
_entity_poly.entity_id
_entity_poly.type
_entity_poly.pdbx_seq_one_letter_code
_entity_poly.pdbx_strand_id
1 'polypeptide(L)'
;DLRSGELRRHLYWTTPAGATVELSFRRVASVSEPNGAALRVDVTPLDRPVTVRVRARIDGMVENDGLLHWRNLEQGERAGVAYLCGETRRTHKTLVEAMTVRQSGAAAPMQYY
;
A
#
# COMPACT_ATOMS: atom_id res chain seq x y z
N ASP A 1 -5.87 -15.80 8.50
CA ASP A 1 -5.89 -17.25 8.29
C ASP A 1 -4.52 -17.79 8.65
N LEU A 2 -4.43 -18.58 9.71
CA LEU A 2 -3.14 -19.06 10.21
C LEU A 2 -2.49 -20.12 9.30
N ARG A 3 -3.25 -20.74 8.39
CA ARG A 3 -2.72 -21.71 7.43
C ARG A 3 -1.99 -21.03 6.28
N SER A 4 -2.50 -19.88 5.84
CA SER A 4 -1.96 -19.12 4.70
C SER A 4 -1.15 -17.89 5.10
N GLY A 5 -1.20 -17.47 6.37
CA GLY A 5 -0.58 -16.22 6.83
C GLY A 5 -1.30 -14.95 6.32
N GLU A 6 -2.46 -15.09 5.66
CA GLU A 6 -3.18 -13.96 5.09
C GLU A 6 -4.05 -13.26 6.14
N LEU A 7 -3.92 -11.94 6.24
CA LEU A 7 -4.87 -11.09 6.96
C LEU A 7 -5.93 -10.55 6.00
N ARG A 8 -7.20 -10.72 6.36
CA ARG A 8 -8.35 -10.24 5.60
C ARG A 8 -9.11 -9.18 6.39
N ARG A 9 -9.54 -8.12 5.71
CA ARG A 9 -10.51 -7.16 6.24
C ARG A 9 -11.58 -6.93 5.18
N HIS A 10 -12.83 -7.09 5.58
CA HIS A 10 -14.00 -6.90 4.74
C HIS A 10 -14.88 -5.83 5.39
N LEU A 11 -15.36 -4.86 4.61
CA LEU A 11 -16.32 -3.88 5.09
C LEU A 11 -17.24 -3.37 3.98
N TYR A 12 -18.42 -2.94 4.39
CA TYR A 12 -19.32 -2.11 3.59
C TYR A 12 -19.18 -0.66 4.03
N TRP A 13 -19.06 0.25 3.07
CA TRP A 13 -18.98 1.67 3.33
C TRP A 13 -20.02 2.42 2.51
N THR A 14 -20.96 3.06 3.18
CA THR A 14 -21.81 4.09 2.58
C THR A 14 -21.07 5.41 2.62
N THR A 15 -20.70 5.92 1.45
CA THR A 15 -20.01 7.20 1.30
C THR A 15 -20.89 8.37 1.75
N PRO A 16 -20.33 9.53 2.09
CA PRO A 16 -21.12 10.73 2.39
C PRO A 16 -22.07 11.15 1.26
N ALA A 17 -21.78 10.76 0.01
CA ALA A 17 -22.64 11.00 -1.15
C ALA A 17 -23.77 9.95 -1.33
N GLY A 18 -23.88 8.98 -0.41
CA GLY A 18 -24.96 7.99 -0.38
C GLY A 18 -24.75 6.74 -1.25
N ALA A 19 -23.62 6.62 -1.95
CA ALA A 19 -23.27 5.38 -2.64
C ALA A 19 -22.66 4.37 -1.67
N THR A 20 -23.03 3.10 -1.79
CA THR A 20 -22.49 1.99 -0.99
C THR A 20 -21.47 1.20 -1.79
N VAL A 21 -20.29 1.00 -1.19
CA VAL A 21 -19.20 0.19 -1.75
C VAL A 21 -18.84 -0.93 -0.79
N GLU A 22 -18.59 -2.11 -1.34
CA GLU A 22 -17.91 -3.20 -0.64
C GLU A 22 -16.39 -3.05 -0.84
N LEU A 23 -15.63 -3.16 0.25
CA LEU A 23 -14.17 -3.12 0.24
C LEU A 23 -13.62 -4.41 0.86
N SER A 24 -12.79 -5.11 0.09
CA SER A 24 -12.07 -6.29 0.54
C SER A 24 -10.56 -6.06 0.49
N PHE A 25 -9.92 -6.14 1.64
CA PHE A 25 -8.47 -6.03 1.80
C PHE A 25 -7.88 -7.40 2.12
N ARG A 26 -6.80 -7.78 1.44
CA ARG A 26 -6.00 -8.98 1.71
C ARG A 26 -4.54 -8.62 1.72
N ARG A 27 -3.80 -8.99 2.78
CA ARG A 27 -2.35 -8.80 2.84
C ARG A 27 -1.62 -10.01 3.38
N VAL A 28 -0.40 -10.21 2.90
CA VAL A 28 0.49 -11.30 3.30
C VAL A 28 1.94 -10.84 3.25
N ALA A 29 2.75 -11.27 4.22
CA ALA A 29 4.21 -11.26 4.12
C ALA A 29 4.63 -12.63 3.59
N SER A 30 5.38 -12.66 2.50
CA SER A 30 5.71 -13.89 1.81
C SER A 30 6.72 -14.72 2.61
N VAL A 31 6.46 -16.03 2.71
CA VAL A 31 7.38 -16.98 3.34
C VAL A 31 8.44 -17.45 2.34
N SER A 32 8.10 -17.55 1.05
CA SER A 32 9.02 -17.98 -0.01
C SER A 32 9.90 -16.84 -0.54
N GLU A 33 9.47 -15.59 -0.36
CA GLU A 33 10.17 -14.36 -0.75
C GLU A 33 10.32 -13.48 0.49
N PRO A 34 11.39 -13.64 1.30
CA PRO A 34 11.46 -13.03 2.64
C PRO A 34 11.36 -11.49 2.68
N ASN A 35 11.69 -10.82 1.57
CA ASN A 35 11.60 -9.37 1.43
C ASN A 35 10.31 -8.92 0.74
N GLY A 36 9.41 -9.85 0.42
CA GLY A 36 8.20 -9.62 -0.33
C GLY A 36 6.98 -9.54 0.58
N ALA A 37 6.15 -8.54 0.34
CA ALA A 37 4.79 -8.48 0.86
C ALA A 37 3.82 -8.09 -0.26
N ALA A 38 2.56 -8.49 -0.12
CA ALA A 38 1.52 -8.14 -1.06
C ALA A 38 0.29 -7.59 -0.33
N LEU A 39 -0.37 -6.63 -0.98
CA LEU A 39 -1.67 -6.10 -0.60
C LEU A 39 -2.57 -6.13 -1.84
N ARG A 40 -3.78 -6.68 -1.68
CA ARG A 40 -4.85 -6.57 -2.66
C ARG A 40 -6.02 -5.84 -2.05
N VAL A 41 -6.58 -4.91 -2.82
CA VAL A 41 -7.82 -4.20 -2.51
C VAL A 41 -8.79 -4.43 -3.65
N ASP A 42 -9.92 -5.06 -3.35
CA ASP A 42 -11.04 -5.18 -4.27
C ASP A 42 -12.11 -4.16 -3.85
N VAL A 43 -12.63 -3.39 -4.81
CA VAL A 43 -13.64 -2.34 -4.59
C VAL A 43 -14.83 -2.62 -5.50
N THR A 44 -15.99 -2.89 -4.90
CA THR A 44 -17.21 -3.23 -5.64
C THR A 44 -18.31 -2.21 -5.31
N PRO A 45 -18.73 -1.39 -6.29
CA PRO A 45 -19.93 -0.56 -6.12
C PRO A 45 -21.17 -1.46 -6.05
N LEU A 46 -22.05 -1.23 -5.08
CA LEU A 46 -23.21 -2.09 -4.85
C LEU A 46 -24.53 -1.53 -5.40
N ASP A 47 -24.69 -0.21 -5.35
CA ASP A 47 -25.96 0.45 -5.72
C ASP A 47 -25.87 1.33 -6.97
N ARG A 48 -24.70 1.92 -7.24
CA ARG A 48 -24.47 2.80 -8.41
C ARG A 48 -22.99 2.86 -8.77
N PRO A 49 -22.64 3.26 -10.02
CA PRO A 49 -21.25 3.52 -10.39
C PRO A 49 -20.60 4.57 -9.48
N VAL A 50 -19.34 4.35 -9.12
CA VAL A 50 -18.52 5.30 -8.36
C VAL A 50 -17.17 5.52 -9.01
N THR A 51 -16.62 6.71 -8.81
CA THR A 51 -15.22 7.00 -9.14
C THR A 51 -14.37 6.82 -7.90
N VAL A 52 -13.34 5.98 -7.99
CA VAL A 52 -12.43 5.68 -6.87
C VAL A 52 -11.05 6.20 -7.20
N ARG A 53 -10.43 6.91 -6.26
CA ARG A 53 -9.01 7.26 -6.33
C ARG A 53 -8.25 6.44 -5.30
N VAL A 54 -7.35 5.58 -5.76
CA VAL A 54 -6.43 4.82 -4.91
C VAL A 54 -5.09 5.56 -4.84
N ARG A 55 -4.55 5.71 -3.63
CA ARG A 55 -3.21 6.25 -3.40
C ARG A 55 -2.40 5.21 -2.63
N ALA A 56 -1.45 4.58 -3.30
CA ALA A 56 -0.44 3.75 -2.65
C ALA A 56 0.76 4.65 -2.27
N ARG A 57 1.35 4.41 -1.11
CA ARG A 57 2.46 5.20 -0.59
C ARG A 57 3.38 4.30 0.22
N ILE A 58 4.68 4.57 0.10
CA ILE A 58 5.68 4.17 1.07
C ILE A 58 5.86 5.35 2.03
N ASP A 59 5.63 5.14 3.32
CA ASP A 59 5.71 6.20 4.33
C ASP A 59 7.06 6.17 5.05
N GLY A 60 7.89 7.19 4.81
CA GLY A 60 9.19 7.34 5.45
C GLY A 60 9.16 7.99 6.84
N MET A 61 7.99 8.42 7.30
CA MET A 61 7.82 9.20 8.54
C MET A 61 7.24 8.37 9.68
N VAL A 62 7.57 7.08 9.73
CA VAL A 62 7.13 6.18 10.80
C VAL A 62 7.89 6.51 12.10
N GLU A 63 7.14 6.70 13.18
CA GLU A 63 7.66 6.90 14.53
C GLU A 63 7.49 5.65 15.41
N ASN A 64 8.40 5.49 16.36
CA ASN A 64 8.31 4.51 17.43
C ASN A 64 8.50 5.26 18.75
N ASP A 65 7.48 5.27 19.62
CA ASP A 65 7.50 5.97 20.91
C ASP A 65 7.95 7.44 20.82
N GLY A 66 7.45 8.15 19.80
CA GLY A 66 7.78 9.56 19.54
C GLY A 66 9.15 9.82 18.90
N LEU A 67 9.85 8.76 18.48
CA LEU A 67 11.15 8.86 17.82
C LEU A 67 11.07 8.50 16.33
N LEU A 68 11.53 9.41 15.48
CA LEU A 68 11.73 9.17 14.05
C LEU A 68 13.11 8.54 13.83
N HIS A 69 13.17 7.21 13.74
CA HIS A 69 14.43 6.48 13.60
C HIS A 69 15.09 6.62 12.23
N TRP A 70 14.34 7.02 11.21
CA TRP A 70 14.79 7.07 9.82
C TRP A 70 15.04 8.51 9.35
N ARG A 71 15.97 8.63 8.40
CA ARG A 71 16.17 9.79 7.54
C ARG A 71 15.98 9.34 6.10
N ASN A 72 15.10 10.01 5.37
CA ASN A 72 14.94 9.77 3.93
C ASN A 72 16.19 10.28 3.20
N LEU A 73 16.77 9.42 2.36
CA LEU A 73 17.92 9.75 1.54
C LEU A 73 17.49 10.11 0.11
N GLU A 74 16.66 9.26 -0.48
CA GLU A 74 16.22 9.38 -1.87
C GLU A 74 14.84 8.73 -2.01
N GLN A 75 14.00 9.27 -2.88
CA GLN A 75 12.75 8.64 -3.30
C GLN A 75 12.51 8.91 -4.77
N GLY A 76 11.76 8.04 -5.43
CA GLY A 76 11.39 8.26 -6.81
C GLY A 76 10.69 7.08 -7.44
N GLU A 77 10.72 7.04 -8.75
CA GLU A 77 10.21 5.95 -9.57
C GLU A 77 11.29 5.56 -10.59
N ARG A 78 11.49 4.26 -10.80
CA ARG A 78 12.35 3.70 -11.83
C ARG A 78 11.68 2.49 -12.47
N ALA A 79 11.48 2.53 -13.79
CA ALA A 79 10.93 1.43 -14.59
C ALA A 79 9.59 0.85 -14.08
N GLY A 80 8.67 1.72 -13.64
CA GLY A 80 7.36 1.37 -13.08
C GLY A 80 7.38 0.99 -11.61
N VAL A 81 8.52 1.17 -10.92
CA VAL A 81 8.69 0.82 -9.51
C VAL A 81 8.92 2.08 -8.68
N ALA A 82 7.99 2.40 -7.79
CA ALA A 82 8.19 3.47 -6.81
C ALA A 82 9.09 2.97 -5.69
N TYR A 83 9.99 3.80 -5.19
CA TYR A 83 10.90 3.45 -4.11
C TYR A 83 11.13 4.59 -3.12
N LEU A 84 11.50 4.21 -1.90
CA LEU A 84 12.05 5.08 -0.87
C LEU A 84 13.30 4.44 -0.29
N CYS A 85 14.41 5.17 -0.34
CA CYS A 85 15.67 4.84 0.32
C CYS A 85 15.78 5.64 1.62
N GLY A 86 15.92 4.93 2.73
CA GLY A 86 16.09 5.49 4.06
C GLY A 86 17.37 5.00 4.73
N GLU A 87 17.85 5.78 5.68
CA GLU A 87 18.94 5.40 6.58
C GLU A 87 18.52 5.58 8.04
N THR A 88 18.83 4.61 8.88
CA THR A 88 18.65 4.76 10.33
C THR A 88 19.60 5.83 10.88
N ARG A 89 19.09 6.75 11.69
CA ARG A 89 19.85 7.91 12.19
C ARG A 89 21.08 7.57 13.05
N ARG A 90 21.03 6.48 13.81
CA ARG A 90 22.07 6.12 14.79
C ARG A 90 23.06 5.09 14.28
N THR A 91 22.58 4.08 13.56
CA THR A 91 23.39 2.91 13.17
C THR A 91 23.74 2.90 11.70
N HIS A 92 23.35 3.93 10.94
CA HIS A 92 23.68 4.11 9.53
C HIS A 92 23.34 2.92 8.63
N LYS A 93 22.29 2.17 8.99
CA LYS A 93 21.75 1.08 8.18
C LYS A 93 20.86 1.65 7.10
N THR A 94 21.12 1.26 5.86
CA THR A 94 20.30 1.63 4.70
C THR A 94 19.23 0.58 4.44
N LEU A 95 18.04 1.02 4.09
CA LEU A 95 16.95 0.19 3.59
C LEU A 95 16.31 0.87 2.38
N VAL A 96 15.96 0.07 1.38
CA VAL A 96 15.10 0.49 0.28
C VAL A 96 13.81 -0.28 0.38
N GLU A 97 12.70 0.43 0.48
CA GLU A 97 11.37 -0.14 0.24
C GLU A 97 10.95 0.23 -1.18
N ALA A 98 10.39 -0.73 -1.91
CA ALA A 98 9.96 -0.56 -3.28
C ALA A 98 8.58 -1.19 -3.47
N MET A 99 7.73 -0.54 -4.27
CA MET A 99 6.39 -1.02 -4.58
C MET A 99 6.08 -0.94 -6.07
N THR A 100 5.38 -1.95 -6.54
CA THR A 100 4.69 -1.93 -7.84
C THR A 100 3.19 -1.97 -7.56
N VAL A 101 2.44 -1.12 -8.24
CA VAL A 101 0.97 -1.12 -8.17
C VAL A 101 0.43 -1.63 -9.48
N ARG A 102 -0.50 -2.58 -9.39
CA ARG A 102 -1.22 -3.13 -10.54
C ARG A 102 -2.71 -2.91 -10.30
N GLN A 103 -3.41 -2.54 -11.36
CA GLN A 103 -4.84 -2.32 -11.35
C GLN A 103 -5.51 -3.19 -12.41
N SER A 104 -6.74 -3.60 -12.16
CA SER A 104 -7.58 -4.37 -13.07
C SER A 104 -8.97 -3.75 -13.14
N GLY A 105 -9.60 -3.75 -14.32
CA GLY A 105 -10.89 -3.12 -14.57
C GLY A 105 -10.77 -1.78 -15.30
N ALA A 106 -11.88 -1.04 -15.41
CA ALA A 106 -11.89 0.28 -16.01
C ALA A 106 -11.14 1.28 -15.11
N ALA A 107 -9.90 1.59 -15.46
CA ALA A 107 -9.02 2.43 -14.65
C ALA A 107 -8.21 3.40 -15.52
N ALA A 108 -8.04 4.63 -15.04
CA ALA A 108 -7.15 5.61 -15.65
C ALA A 108 -5.67 5.20 -15.48
N PRO A 109 -4.74 5.70 -16.32
CA PRO A 109 -3.31 5.41 -16.17
C PRO A 109 -2.79 5.76 -14.78
N MET A 110 -1.89 4.94 -14.26
CA MET A 110 -1.23 5.19 -12.97
C MET A 110 -0.33 6.42 -13.05
N GLN A 111 -0.33 7.22 -11.98
CA GLN A 111 0.49 8.41 -11.85
C GLN A 111 1.35 8.31 -10.58
N TYR A 112 2.64 8.59 -10.73
CA TYR A 112 3.60 8.69 -9.64
C TYR A 112 3.78 10.17 -9.29
N TYR A 113 3.79 10.50 -7.99
CA TYR A 113 3.91 11.85 -7.47
C TYR A 113 5.00 11.92 -6.40
#